data_AF-A0A9N8QGR3-F1
#
_entry.id   AF-A0A9N8QGR3-F1
#
_cell.length_a   1.000
_cell.length_b   1.000
_cell.length_c   1.000
_cell.angle_alpha   90.00
_cell.angle_beta   90.00
_cell.angle_gamma   90.00
#
_symmetry.space_group_name_H-M   'P 1'
#
loop_
_entity.id
_entity.type
_entity.pdbx_description
1 polymer ?
#
loop_
_entity_poly.entity_id
_entity_poly.type
_entity_poly.pdbx_seq_one_letter_code
_entity_poly.pdbx_strand_id
1 'polypeptide(L)'
;MTSPATFVPIQIDVRQIGPANPFELKSNSSRDAILHVLTQIELGGTTTVYISTRKTQPLPLAILTKENPTLVLNLPLLKDDEVSITASDKVCLVVHATASADDIQVDASMEVPPRLLPAVLKIKLGDVVDYT
;
A
#
# COMPACT_ATOMS: atom_id res chain seq x y z
N MET A 1 -2.10 -21.48 26.69
CA MET A 1 -1.52 -20.16 26.36
C MET A 1 -1.99 -19.81 24.96
N THR A 2 -2.97 -18.92 24.82
CA THR A 2 -3.50 -18.51 23.52
C THR A 2 -2.61 -17.40 22.95
N SER A 3 -2.05 -17.63 21.76
CA SER A 3 -1.37 -16.58 21.00
C SER A 3 -2.34 -15.41 20.80
N PRO A 4 -1.95 -14.16 21.04
CA PRO A 4 -2.81 -13.03 20.72
C PRO A 4 -3.07 -13.02 19.21
N ALA A 5 -4.33 -12.86 18.82
CA ALA A 5 -4.71 -12.68 17.42
C ALA A 5 -4.07 -11.38 16.91
N THR A 6 -3.20 -11.51 15.91
CA THR A 6 -2.53 -10.37 15.29
C THR A 6 -3.57 -9.56 14.52
N PHE A 7 -3.85 -8.35 15.00
CA PHE A 7 -4.78 -7.42 14.35
C PHE A 7 -4.20 -7.02 12.99
N VAL A 8 -4.92 -7.32 11.89
CA VAL A 8 -4.56 -6.87 10.54
C VAL A 8 -5.64 -5.95 10.01
N PRO A 9 -5.52 -4.63 10.22
CA PRO A 9 -6.06 -3.74 9.20
C PRO A 9 -5.27 -2.43 9.13
N ILE A 10 -4.35 -2.38 8.17
CA ILE A 10 -4.26 -1.20 7.31
C ILE A 10 -4.40 -1.72 5.89
N GLN A 11 -5.61 -1.63 5.34
CA GLN A 11 -5.83 -1.90 3.91
C GLN A 11 -5.24 -0.79 3.04
N ILE A 12 -5.04 0.40 3.60
CA ILE A 12 -4.55 1.60 2.91
C ILE A 12 -3.49 2.28 3.76
N ASP A 13 -2.24 2.17 3.36
CA ASP A 13 -1.10 2.82 3.97
C ASP A 13 -0.78 4.12 3.21
N VAL A 14 -0.78 5.24 3.94
CA VAL A 14 -0.47 6.57 3.42
C VAL A 14 0.77 7.07 4.13
N ARG A 15 1.85 7.31 3.38
CA ARG A 15 3.11 7.75 3.98
C ARG A 15 3.89 8.68 3.07
N GLN A 16 4.79 9.45 3.67
CA GLN A 16 5.75 10.26 2.95
C GLN A 16 7.03 9.47 2.71
N ILE A 17 7.49 9.46 1.47
CA ILE A 17 8.79 8.92 1.05
C ILE A 17 9.68 10.03 0.50
N GLY A 18 10.98 9.77 0.42
CA GLY A 18 11.96 10.67 -0.19
C GLY A 18 13.34 10.01 -0.27
N PRO A 19 14.40 10.75 -0.60
CA PRO A 19 15.73 10.18 -0.87
C PRO A 19 16.31 9.38 0.30
N ALA A 20 16.05 9.83 1.53
CA ALA A 20 16.56 9.22 2.76
C ALA A 20 15.55 8.28 3.45
N ASN A 21 14.31 8.21 2.96
CA ASN A 21 13.24 7.42 3.57
C ASN A 21 12.41 6.73 2.47
N PRO A 22 12.95 5.65 1.88
CA PRO A 22 12.22 4.87 0.88
C PRO A 22 11.07 4.08 1.53
N PHE A 23 10.08 3.72 0.72
CA PHE A 23 9.17 2.63 1.06
C PHE A 23 9.83 1.30 0.72
N GLU A 24 9.68 0.32 1.61
CA GLU A 24 10.22 -1.03 1.43
C GLU A 24 9.11 -2.07 1.68
N LEU A 25 8.88 -2.93 0.69
CA LEU A 25 8.11 -4.16 0.83
C LEU A 25 9.12 -5.30 0.88
N LYS A 26 9.14 -6.07 1.97
CA LYS A 26 10.17 -7.09 2.22
C LYS A 26 9.58 -8.48 2.05
N SER A 27 10.44 -9.48 1.82
CA SER A 27 10.03 -10.89 1.69
C SER A 27 9.33 -11.43 2.94
N ASN A 28 9.61 -10.87 4.12
CA ASN A 28 8.94 -11.19 5.37
C ASN A 28 7.63 -10.41 5.61
N SER A 29 7.19 -9.57 4.66
CA SER A 29 5.89 -8.94 4.72
C SER A 29 4.77 -9.99 4.70
N SER A 30 3.71 -9.74 5.46
CA SER A 30 2.57 -10.67 5.53
C SER A 30 1.74 -10.69 4.25
N ARG A 31 1.80 -9.61 3.46
CA ARG A 31 0.94 -9.36 2.31
C ARG A 31 1.71 -8.73 1.15
N ASP A 32 1.22 -8.98 -0.05
CA ASP A 32 1.54 -8.18 -1.23
C ASP A 32 0.84 -6.82 -1.15
N ALA A 33 1.16 -5.93 -2.08
CA ALA A 33 0.58 -4.60 -2.10
C ALA A 33 0.24 -4.11 -3.50
N ILE A 34 -0.58 -3.08 -3.60
CA ILE A 34 -0.84 -2.32 -4.82
C ILE A 34 -0.44 -0.88 -4.53
N LEU A 35 0.53 -0.36 -5.28
CA LEU A 35 0.78 1.07 -5.32
C LEU A 35 -0.36 1.75 -6.08
N HIS A 36 -1.05 2.67 -5.40
CA HIS A 36 -2.23 3.33 -5.93
C HIS A 36 -1.99 4.79 -6.35
N VAL A 37 -1.38 5.59 -5.49
CA VAL A 37 -1.22 7.04 -5.75
C VAL A 37 0.18 7.51 -5.37
N LEU A 38 0.73 8.39 -6.20
CA LEU A 38 1.94 9.17 -5.95
C LEU A 38 1.58 10.65 -6.07
N THR A 39 1.83 11.45 -5.03
CA THR A 39 1.54 12.89 -5.03
C THR A 39 2.75 13.69 -4.56
N GLN A 40 3.16 14.66 -5.37
CA GLN A 40 4.21 15.61 -5.04
C GLN A 40 3.75 16.52 -3.89
N ILE A 41 4.60 16.69 -2.87
CA ILE A 41 4.28 17.54 -1.72
C ILE A 41 4.63 19.01 -2.00
N GLU A 42 5.80 19.25 -2.60
CA GLU A 42 6.30 20.60 -2.88
C GLU A 42 6.26 20.86 -4.39
N LEU A 43 5.37 21.75 -4.86
CA LEU A 43 5.13 22.04 -6.29
C LEU A 43 6.20 22.95 -6.95
N GLY A 44 7.39 23.02 -6.35
CA GLY A 44 8.45 23.95 -6.75
C GLY A 44 9.37 23.43 -7.86
N GLY A 45 9.27 22.15 -8.23
CA GLY A 45 10.16 21.52 -9.20
C GLY A 45 9.60 20.21 -9.77
N THR A 46 10.49 19.44 -10.39
CA THR A 46 10.17 18.10 -10.92
C THR A 46 10.65 17.06 -9.93
N THR A 47 9.79 16.11 -9.58
CA THR A 47 10.12 14.98 -8.71
C THR A 47 10.04 13.67 -9.46
N THR A 48 11.16 12.95 -9.53
CA THR A 48 11.19 11.61 -10.14
C THR A 48 11.04 10.57 -9.04
N VAL A 49 10.07 9.66 -9.21
CA VAL A 49 9.87 8.49 -8.37
C VAL A 49 10.57 7.32 -9.02
N TYR A 50 11.32 6.55 -8.24
CA TYR A 50 12.07 5.38 -8.69
C TYR A 50 11.54 4.13 -8.00
N ILE A 51 11.59 3.02 -8.72
CA ILE A 51 11.27 1.68 -8.22
C ILE A 51 12.44 0.73 -8.48
N SER A 52 12.74 -0.11 -7.51
CA SER A 52 13.69 -1.22 -7.64
C SER A 52 13.15 -2.46 -6.96
N THR A 53 13.68 -3.60 -7.38
CA THR A 53 13.51 -4.89 -6.71
C THR A 53 14.88 -5.37 -6.24
N ARG A 54 14.95 -6.47 -5.50
CA ARG A 54 16.24 -7.12 -5.17
C ARG A 54 17.08 -7.45 -6.41
N LYS A 55 16.45 -7.65 -7.57
CA LYS A 55 17.12 -8.08 -8.82
C LYS A 55 17.41 -6.94 -9.78
N THR A 56 16.84 -5.74 -9.55
CA THR A 56 16.90 -4.64 -10.52
C THR A 56 17.53 -3.39 -9.92
N GLN A 57 18.26 -2.65 -10.73
CA GLN A 57 18.67 -1.29 -10.36
C GLN A 57 17.44 -0.37 -10.30
N PRO A 58 17.52 0.76 -9.57
CA PRO A 58 16.44 1.75 -9.55
C PRO A 58 16.11 2.26 -10.95
N LEU A 59 14.84 2.11 -11.34
CA LEU A 59 14.29 2.58 -12.61
C LEU A 59 13.28 3.72 -12.36
N PRO A 60 13.19 4.72 -13.24
CA PRO A 60 12.14 5.74 -13.16
C PRO A 60 10.76 5.10 -13.29
N LEU A 61 9.93 5.27 -12.27
CA LEU A 61 8.52 4.87 -12.26
C LEU A 61 7.62 6.00 -12.73
N ALA A 62 7.86 7.22 -12.26
CA ALA A 62 7.02 8.38 -12.54
C ALA A 62 7.84 9.67 -12.47
N ILE A 63 7.37 10.70 -13.18
CA ILE A 63 7.87 12.07 -13.09
C ILE A 63 6.67 12.94 -12.75
N LEU A 64 6.70 13.56 -11.57
CA LEU A 64 5.66 14.47 -11.08
C LEU A 64 6.13 15.91 -11.28
N THR A 65 5.23 16.76 -11.76
CA THR A 65 5.50 18.18 -11.99
C THR A 65 4.40 19.03 -11.38
N LYS A 66 4.60 20.35 -11.33
CA LYS A 66 3.56 21.28 -10.89
C LYS A 66 2.25 21.14 -11.68
N GLU A 67 2.33 20.86 -12.97
CA GLU A 67 1.18 20.68 -13.85
C GLU A 67 0.53 19.31 -13.67
N ASN A 68 1.32 18.29 -13.30
CA ASN A 68 0.87 16.93 -13.05
C ASN A 68 1.43 16.42 -11.71
N PRO A 69 0.93 16.94 -10.58
CA PRO A 69 1.53 16.67 -9.26
C PRO A 69 1.13 15.32 -8.70
N THR A 70 0.07 14.71 -9.23
CA THR A 70 -0.47 13.44 -8.78
C THR A 70 -0.55 12.45 -9.94
N LEU A 71 -0.02 11.26 -9.71
CA LEU A 71 -0.19 10.11 -10.58
C LEU A 71 -1.00 9.05 -9.86
N VAL A 72 -2.07 8.59 -10.50
CA VAL A 72 -2.85 7.43 -10.07
C VAL A 72 -2.46 6.23 -10.93
N LEU A 73 -2.14 5.12 -10.30
CA LEU A 73 -1.76 3.87 -10.92
C LEU A 73 -2.32 2.69 -10.13
N ASN A 74 -2.22 1.48 -10.69
CA ASN A 74 -2.58 0.25 -9.98
C ASN A 74 -1.46 -0.75 -10.23
N LEU A 75 -0.30 -0.51 -9.61
CA LEU A 75 0.88 -1.33 -9.81
C LEU A 75 0.98 -2.38 -8.71
N PRO A 76 0.90 -3.69 -9.03
CA PRO A 76 1.13 -4.75 -8.07
C PRO A 76 2.59 -4.74 -7.60
N LEU A 77 2.79 -4.86 -6.29
CA LEU A 77 4.07 -4.99 -5.63
C LEU A 77 4.09 -6.34 -4.93
N LEU A 78 4.99 -7.23 -5.37
CA LEU A 78 5.13 -8.57 -4.81
C LEU A 78 6.19 -8.58 -3.72
N LYS A 79 5.86 -9.12 -2.55
CA LYS A 79 6.80 -9.18 -1.41
C LYS A 79 8.04 -10.02 -1.72
N ASP A 80 7.87 -11.07 -2.54
CA ASP A 80 8.95 -11.99 -2.93
C ASP A 80 10.00 -11.31 -3.82
N ASP A 81 9.64 -10.19 -4.46
CA ASP A 81 10.57 -9.38 -5.26
C ASP A 81 11.32 -8.32 -4.44
N GLU A 82 10.97 -8.15 -3.16
CA GLU A 82 11.54 -7.15 -2.25
C GLU A 82 11.61 -5.75 -2.89
N VAL A 83 10.44 -5.12 -3.02
CA VAL A 83 10.29 -3.85 -3.72
C VAL A 83 10.73 -2.67 -2.84
N SER A 84 11.51 -1.76 -3.42
CA SER A 84 11.79 -0.45 -2.84
C SER A 84 11.30 0.66 -3.75
N ILE A 85 10.64 1.66 -3.17
CA ILE A 85 10.19 2.87 -3.87
C ILE A 85 10.82 4.08 -3.19
N THR A 86 11.53 4.89 -3.96
CA THR A 86 12.15 6.13 -3.50
C THR A 86 11.80 7.27 -4.43
N ALA A 87 12.14 8.50 -4.06
CA ALA A 87 11.90 9.68 -4.88
C ALA A 87 13.06 10.66 -4.74
N SER A 88 13.29 11.48 -5.78
CA SER A 88 14.32 12.53 -5.78
C SER A 88 14.01 13.65 -4.79
N ASP A 89 12.76 13.77 -4.37
CA ASP A 89 12.25 14.69 -3.35
C ASP A 89 11.06 14.06 -2.61
N LYS A 90 10.42 14.78 -1.69
CA LYS A 90 9.31 14.28 -0.88
C LYS A 90 8.05 14.02 -1.72
N VAL A 91 7.55 12.79 -1.62
CA VAL A 91 6.32 12.33 -2.27
C VAL A 91 5.42 11.65 -1.25
N CYS A 92 4.12 11.93 -1.32
CA CYS A 92 3.11 11.15 -0.61
C CYS A 92 2.74 9.92 -1.45
N LEU A 93 2.82 8.75 -0.82
CA LEU A 93 2.58 7.44 -1.38
C LEU A 93 1.32 6.85 -0.75
N VAL A 94 0.41 6.32 -1.57
CA VAL A 94 -0.74 5.52 -1.12
C VAL A 94 -0.57 4.09 -1.62
N VAL A 95 -0.51 3.14 -0.69
CA VAL A 95 -0.34 1.71 -0.97
C VAL A 95 -1.48 0.93 -0.34
N HIS A 96 -2.07 0.01 -1.09
CA HIS A 96 -3.09 -0.89 -0.60
C HIS A 96 -2.50 -2.26 -0.30
N ALA A 97 -2.73 -2.83 0.88
CA ALA A 97 -2.35 -4.22 1.15
C ALA A 97 -3.34 -5.16 0.46
N THR A 98 -2.86 -6.16 -0.28
CA THR A 98 -3.70 -7.18 -0.92
C THR A 98 -3.78 -8.45 -0.09
N ALA A 99 -4.88 -9.20 -0.22
CA ALA A 99 -5.02 -10.49 0.44
C ALA A 99 -3.99 -11.49 -0.12
N SER A 100 -3.41 -12.32 0.74
CA SER A 100 -2.64 -13.51 0.34
C SER A 100 -3.61 -14.63 -0.08
N ALA A 101 -3.16 -15.55 -0.94
CA ALA A 101 -3.88 -16.80 -1.18
C ALA A 101 -4.10 -17.59 0.13
N ASP A 102 -3.21 -17.45 1.11
CA ASP A 102 -3.34 -18.03 2.45
C ASP A 102 -4.50 -17.43 3.27
N ASP A 103 -4.94 -16.20 2.96
CA ASP A 103 -6.12 -15.60 3.58
C ASP A 103 -7.42 -16.27 3.06
N ILE A 104 -7.35 -17.04 1.96
CA ILE A 104 -8.46 -17.78 1.34
C ILE A 104 -8.39 -19.27 1.72
N GLN A 105 -8.00 -19.58 2.96
CA GLN A 105 -8.36 -20.89 3.52
C GLN A 105 -9.85 -20.86 3.86
N VAL A 106 -10.66 -21.17 2.85
CA VAL A 106 -12.07 -21.52 3.03
C VAL A 106 -12.09 -22.75 3.91
N ASP A 107 -12.47 -22.58 5.17
CA ASP A 107 -12.74 -23.67 6.08
C ASP A 107 -13.93 -24.48 5.52
N ALA A 108 -13.64 -25.48 4.70
CA ALA A 108 -14.64 -26.36 4.10
C ALA A 108 -15.27 -27.32 5.13
N SER A 109 -14.98 -27.15 6.43
CA SER A 109 -15.51 -27.97 7.52
C SER A 109 -16.47 -27.26 8.47
N MET A 110 -16.67 -25.94 8.34
CA MET A 110 -17.57 -25.22 9.23
C MET A 110 -19.00 -25.12 8.70
N GLU A 111 -19.90 -25.87 9.34
CA GLU A 111 -21.32 -25.51 9.41
C GLU A 111 -21.43 -24.04 9.82
N VAL A 112 -21.89 -23.19 8.90
CA VAL A 112 -22.00 -21.74 9.08
C VAL A 112 -23.01 -21.42 10.17
N PRO A 113 -22.62 -20.87 11.34
CA PRO A 113 -23.58 -20.23 12.22
C PRO A 113 -24.07 -18.95 11.53
N PRO A 114 -25.38 -18.67 11.49
CA PRO A 114 -25.91 -17.54 10.74
C PRO A 114 -25.70 -16.26 11.54
N ARG A 115 -24.48 -15.74 11.57
CA ARG A 115 -24.07 -14.37 11.97
C ARG A 115 -22.56 -14.35 12.11
N LEU A 116 -21.88 -14.10 11.00
CA LEU A 116 -20.61 -13.38 10.93
C LEU A 116 -20.35 -13.15 9.44
N LEU A 117 -21.12 -12.22 8.86
CA LEU A 117 -20.76 -11.65 7.58
C LEU A 117 -19.40 -10.95 7.74
N PRO A 118 -18.53 -10.97 6.71
CA PRO A 118 -17.32 -10.16 6.75
C PRO A 118 -17.70 -8.70 7.03
N ALA A 119 -16.94 -8.03 7.89
CA ALA A 119 -17.16 -6.62 8.20
C ALA A 119 -16.90 -5.78 6.94
N VAL A 120 -17.95 -5.63 6.11
CA VAL A 120 -17.96 -4.70 4.98
C VAL A 120 -18.14 -3.31 5.57
N LEU A 121 -17.08 -2.52 5.61
CA LEU A 121 -17.16 -1.08 5.86
C LEU A 121 -17.96 -0.45 4.72
N LYS A 122 -19.24 -0.19 4.94
CA LYS A 122 -20.10 0.57 4.02
C LYS A 122 -20.05 2.04 4.43
N ILE A 123 -19.10 2.78 3.88
CA ILE A 123 -19.11 4.25 3.97
C ILE A 123 -20.27 4.74 3.10
N LYS A 124 -21.17 5.52 3.69
CA LYS A 124 -22.26 6.19 2.95
C LYS A 124 -21.86 7.64 2.65
N LEU A 125 -22.44 8.20 1.59
CA LEU A 125 -22.26 9.60 1.23
C LEU A 125 -22.73 10.48 2.41
N GLY A 126 -21.80 11.17 3.07
CA GLY A 126 -22.04 12.02 4.24
C GLY A 126 -21.41 11.56 5.56
N ASP A 127 -20.72 10.42 5.59
CA ASP A 127 -20.00 10.00 6.79
C ASP A 127 -18.79 10.92 7.04
N VAL A 128 -18.73 11.50 8.25
CA VAL A 128 -17.62 12.33 8.72
C VAL A 128 -16.62 11.42 9.43
N VAL A 129 -15.42 11.30 8.85
CA VAL A 129 -14.31 10.55 9.45
C VAL A 129 -13.58 11.49 10.41
N ASP A 130 -13.67 11.20 11.70
CA ASP A 130 -12.99 11.94 12.76
C ASP A 130 -11.56 11.43 12.93
N TYR A 131 -10.60 12.34 13.03
CA TYR A 131 -9.18 12.03 13.20
C TYR A 131 -8.69 12.67 14.51
N THR A 132 -9.13 12.11 15.64
CA THR A 132 -8.49 12.38 16.95
C THR A 132 -7.37 11.40 17.22
#